data_AF-A0A6H3NPH1-F1
#
_entry.id   AF-A0A6H3NPH1-F1
#
_cell.length_a   1.000
_cell.length_b   1.000
_cell.length_c   1.000
_cell.angle_alpha   90.00
_cell.angle_beta   90.00
_cell.angle_gamma   90.00
#
_symmetry.space_group_name_H-M   'P 1'
#
loop_
_entity.id
_entity.type
_entity.pdbx_description
1 polymer ?
#
loop_
_entity_poly.entity_id
_entity_poly.type
_entity_poly.pdbx_seq_one_letter_code
_entity_poly.pdbx_strand_id
1 'polypeptide(L)'
;MTPTRASLLVTYICAGLYLGLLSESGIAERMRLEKELSNLNAEVERLVVENQGLEEKERRLKNDVYALEQEARKYYLLSETAHVLKFEETHSPGKEKPKVIPTNLRTAGLSGEWKEPPLFLLRFFFISFSVFLVLGVYFKLKRLQPMSNHKRLN
;
A
#
# COMPACT_ATOMS: atom_id res chain seq x y z
N MET A 1 -2.22 35.52 -36.92
CA MET A 1 -2.76 34.71 -35.80
C MET A 1 -2.63 35.54 -34.52
N THR A 2 -3.68 35.72 -33.71
CA THR A 2 -3.55 36.52 -32.48
C THR A 2 -2.75 35.74 -31.42
N PRO A 3 -1.94 36.41 -30.59
CA PRO A 3 -1.12 35.76 -29.57
C PRO A 3 -1.94 34.88 -28.62
N THR A 4 -3.18 35.29 -28.35
CA THR A 4 -4.16 34.55 -27.54
C THR A 4 -4.60 33.23 -28.17
N ARG A 5 -4.79 33.19 -29.50
CA ARG A 5 -5.18 31.95 -30.20
C ARG A 5 -4.02 30.95 -30.24
N ALA A 6 -2.79 31.45 -30.39
CA ALA A 6 -1.59 30.60 -30.37
C ALA A 6 -1.34 30.02 -28.96
N SER A 7 -1.47 30.82 -27.90
CA SER A 7 -1.32 30.31 -26.53
C SER A 7 -2.41 29.29 -26.18
N LEU A 8 -3.67 29.52 -26.58
CA LEU A 8 -4.77 28.58 -26.33
C LEU A 8 -4.55 27.22 -27.03
N LEU A 9 -4.04 27.22 -28.27
CA LEU A 9 -3.71 25.98 -28.98
C LEU A 9 -2.61 25.19 -28.28
N VAL A 10 -1.58 25.87 -27.80
CA VAL A 10 -0.48 25.25 -27.04
C VAL A 10 -1.00 24.66 -25.72
N THR A 11 -1.85 25.39 -25.00
CA THR A 11 -2.49 24.88 -23.79
C THR A 11 -3.36 23.66 -24.07
N TYR A 12 -4.12 23.66 -25.16
CA TYR A 12 -4.96 22.54 -25.56
C TYR A 12 -4.14 21.27 -25.85
N ILE A 13 -3.03 21.40 -26.58
CA ILE A 13 -2.11 20.29 -26.86
C ILE A 13 -1.47 19.79 -25.56
N CYS A 14 -1.01 20.69 -24.68
CA CYS A 14 -0.46 20.31 -23.38
C CYS A 14 -1.48 19.60 -22.49
N ALA A 15 -2.75 20.04 -22.49
CA ALA A 15 -3.81 19.39 -21.72
C ALA A 15 -4.13 17.99 -22.24
N GLY A 16 -4.17 17.80 -23.57
CA GLY A 16 -4.36 16.48 -24.17
C GLY A 16 -3.21 15.52 -23.84
N LEU A 17 -1.96 15.98 -23.93
CA LEU A 17 -0.79 15.21 -23.55
C LEU A 17 -0.80 14.87 -22.06
N TYR A 18 -1.16 15.82 -21.19
CA TYR A 18 -1.30 15.59 -19.75
C TYR A 18 -2.35 14.51 -19.46
N LEU A 19 -3.53 14.60 -20.06
CA LEU A 19 -4.59 13.62 -19.85
C LEU A 19 -4.19 12.22 -20.32
N GLY A 20 -3.51 12.10 -21.47
CA GLY A 20 -3.00 10.81 -21.96
C GLY A 20 -1.94 10.21 -21.04
N LEU A 21 -0.88 10.97 -20.74
CA LEU A 21 0.23 10.52 -19.87
C LEU A 21 -0.23 10.21 -18.44
N LEU A 22 -1.14 11.03 -17.89
CA LEU A 22 -1.65 10.83 -16.54
C LEU A 22 -2.56 9.59 -16.46
N SER A 23 -3.36 9.34 -17.51
CA SER A 23 -4.24 8.16 -17.57
C SER A 23 -3.45 6.85 -17.56
N GLU A 24 -2.39 6.76 -18.37
CA GLU A 24 -1.50 5.59 -18.39
C GLU A 24 -0.87 5.34 -17.01
N SER A 25 -0.40 6.40 -16.35
CA SER A 25 0.17 6.27 -15.00
C SER A 25 -0.85 5.84 -13.95
N GLY A 26 -2.10 6.28 -14.08
CA GLY A 26 -3.19 5.90 -13.16
C GLY A 26 -3.64 4.45 -13.36
N ILE A 27 -3.60 3.94 -14.59
CA ILE A 27 -3.93 2.54 -14.90
C ILE A 27 -2.86 1.60 -14.35
N ALA A 28 -1.58 1.95 -14.49
CA ALA A 28 -0.47 1.16 -13.96
C ALA A 28 -0.52 1.05 -12.42
N GLU A 29 -0.77 2.17 -11.73
CA GLU A 29 -0.94 2.17 -10.27
C GLU A 29 -2.16 1.34 -9.84
N ARG A 30 -3.28 1.46 -10.55
CA ARG A 30 -4.48 0.66 -10.27
C ARG A 30 -4.23 -0.84 -10.44
N MET A 31 -3.60 -1.25 -11.52
CA MET A 31 -3.25 -2.65 -11.78
C MET A 31 -2.33 -3.22 -10.69
N ARG A 32 -1.38 -2.41 -10.23
CA ARG A 32 -0.50 -2.79 -9.12
C ARG A 32 -1.28 -2.96 -7.82
N LEU A 33 -2.11 -1.98 -7.46
CA LEU A 33 -2.96 -2.04 -6.27
C LEU A 33 -3.92 -3.23 -6.30
N GLU A 34 -4.51 -3.53 -7.46
CA GLU A 34 -5.41 -4.65 -7.66
C GLU A 34 -4.70 -6.00 -7.47
N LYS A 35 -3.45 -6.12 -7.94
CA LYS A 35 -2.60 -7.29 -7.70
C LYS A 35 -2.17 -7.42 -6.23
N GLU A 36 -1.87 -6.31 -5.57
CA GLU A 36 -1.57 -6.32 -4.13
C GLU A 36 -2.80 -6.74 -3.31
N LEU A 37 -3.99 -6.27 -3.69
CA LEU A 37 -5.26 -6.63 -3.06
C LEU A 37 -5.59 -8.11 -3.28
N SER A 38 -5.41 -8.64 -4.49
CA SER A 38 -5.67 -10.05 -4.77
C SER A 38 -4.73 -10.98 -4.00
N ASN A 39 -3.44 -10.64 -3.91
CA ASN A 39 -2.47 -11.37 -3.08
C ASN A 39 -2.83 -11.32 -1.59
N LEU A 40 -3.21 -10.16 -1.09
CA LEU A 40 -3.62 -10.01 0.31
C LEU A 40 -4.87 -10.83 0.61
N ASN A 41 -5.83 -10.85 -0.32
CA ASN A 41 -7.05 -11.63 -0.17
C ASN A 41 -6.75 -13.14 -0.12
N ALA A 42 -5.84 -13.62 -0.97
CA ALA A 42 -5.40 -15.02 -0.95
C ALA A 42 -4.70 -15.38 0.37
N GLU A 43 -3.89 -14.49 0.93
CA GLU A 43 -3.23 -14.71 2.22
C GLU A 43 -4.24 -14.72 3.38
N VAL A 44 -5.26 -13.86 3.34
CA VAL A 44 -6.36 -13.87 4.31
C VAL A 44 -7.11 -15.19 4.26
N GLU A 45 -7.47 -15.67 3.06
CA GLU A 45 -8.17 -16.94 2.90
C GLU A 45 -7.33 -18.11 3.46
N ARG A 46 -6.03 -18.13 3.16
CA ARG A 46 -5.10 -19.13 3.71
C ARG A 46 -5.06 -19.09 5.24
N LEU A 47 -4.95 -17.91 5.84
CA LEU A 47 -4.92 -17.74 7.30
C LEU A 47 -6.24 -18.15 7.96
N VAL A 48 -7.37 -17.96 7.28
CA VAL A 48 -8.68 -18.42 7.76
C VAL A 48 -8.72 -19.95 7.81
N VAL A 49 -8.26 -20.62 6.76
CA VAL A 49 -8.18 -22.10 6.72
C VAL A 49 -7.23 -22.63 7.80
N GLU A 50 -6.08 -21.99 7.98
CA GLU A 50 -5.11 -22.37 9.01
C GLU A 50 -5.70 -22.24 10.42
N ASN A 51 -6.40 -21.13 10.70
CA ASN A 51 -7.07 -20.93 11.99
C ASN A 51 -8.15 -21.98 12.26
N GLN A 52 -8.96 -22.33 11.27
CA GLN A 52 -9.96 -23.40 11.42
C GLN A 52 -9.28 -24.75 11.75
N GLY A 53 -8.18 -25.07 11.06
CA GLY A 53 -7.41 -26.28 11.33
C GLY A 53 -6.77 -26.28 12.73
N LEU A 54 -6.35 -25.13 13.25
CA LEU A 54 -5.84 -25.00 14.62
C LEU A 54 -6.95 -25.14 15.66
N GLU A 55 -8.13 -24.58 15.41
CA GLU A 55 -9.30 -24.70 16.29
C GLU A 55 -9.76 -26.16 16.42
N GLU A 56 -9.79 -26.91 15.31
CA GLU A 56 -10.07 -28.34 15.35
C GLU A 56 -9.05 -29.14 16.16
N LYS A 57 -7.75 -28.83 15.99
CA LYS A 57 -6.68 -29.48 16.77
C LYS A 57 -6.80 -29.16 18.26
N GLU A 58 -7.11 -27.92 18.62
CA GLU A 58 -7.34 -27.52 20.00
C GLU A 58 -8.54 -28.27 20.59
N ARG A 59 -9.61 -28.44 19.82
CA ARG A 59 -10.79 -29.22 20.26
C ARG A 59 -10.45 -30.70 20.50
N ARG A 60 -9.64 -31.32 19.62
CA ARG A 60 -9.17 -32.70 19.81
C ARG A 60 -8.30 -32.84 21.06
N LEU A 61 -7.35 -31.93 21.24
CA LEU A 61 -6.48 -31.90 22.43
C LEU A 61 -7.29 -31.76 23.73
N LYS A 62 -8.34 -30.91 23.76
CA LYS A 62 -9.23 -30.78 24.93
C LYS A 62 -9.96 -32.09 25.24
N ASN A 63 -10.43 -32.81 24.21
CA ASN A 63 -11.08 -34.11 24.39
C ASN A 63 -10.08 -35.17 24.90
N ASP A 64 -8.87 -35.21 24.35
CA ASP A 64 -7.83 -36.15 24.77
C ASP A 64 -7.42 -35.91 26.23
N VAL A 65 -7.25 -34.64 26.63
CA VAL A 65 -6.98 -34.27 28.03
C VAL A 65 -8.09 -34.74 28.96
N TYR A 66 -9.36 -34.55 28.58
CA TYR A 66 -10.49 -35.02 29.37
C TYR A 66 -10.53 -36.56 29.50
N ALA A 67 -10.24 -37.28 28.41
CA ALA A 67 -10.16 -38.74 28.42
C ALA A 67 -9.03 -39.25 29.31
N LEU A 68 -7.85 -38.63 29.20
CA LEU A 68 -6.68 -38.90 30.04
C LEU A 68 -6.96 -38.63 31.52
N GLU A 69 -7.65 -37.54 31.84
CA GLU A 69 -8.04 -37.21 33.21
C GLU A 69 -9.01 -38.26 33.78
N GLN A 70 -9.99 -38.69 32.98
CA GLN A 70 -10.95 -39.72 33.38
C GLN A 70 -10.27 -41.08 33.61
N GLU A 71 -9.31 -41.45 32.76
CA GLU A 71 -8.53 -42.67 32.91
C GLU A 71 -7.61 -42.60 34.14
N ALA A 72 -6.89 -41.48 34.33
CA ALA A 72 -6.07 -41.25 35.52
C ALA A 72 -6.90 -41.35 36.80
N ARG A 73 -8.10 -40.74 36.85
CA ARG A 73 -9.00 -40.83 38.01
C ARG A 73 -9.38 -42.27 38.36
N LYS A 74 -9.57 -43.16 37.37
CA LYS A 74 -9.82 -44.60 37.62
C LYS A 74 -8.64 -45.25 38.31
N TYR A 75 -7.42 -44.99 37.84
CA TYR A 75 -6.20 -45.56 38.43
C TYR A 75 -5.90 -44.99 39.83
N TYR A 76 -6.19 -43.70 40.09
CA TYR A 76 -6.05 -43.10 41.42
C TYR A 76 -7.02 -43.70 42.46
N LEU A 77 -8.22 -44.10 42.08
CA LEU A 77 -9.24 -44.65 42.98
C LEU A 77 -9.07 -46.16 43.27
N LEU A 78 -8.24 -46.87 42.51
CA LEU A 78 -8.08 -48.34 42.59
C LEU A 78 -6.83 -48.80 43.36
N SER A 79 -5.94 -47.89 43.78
CA SER A 79 -4.69 -48.26 44.44
C SER A 79 -4.73 -47.99 45.95
N GLU A 80 -4.60 -49.03 46.78
CA GLU A 80 -4.46 -48.95 48.24
C GLU A 80 -3.19 -48.22 48.71
N THR A 81 -2.25 -47.90 47.81
CA THR A 81 -0.96 -47.25 48.11
C THR A 81 -0.78 -45.88 47.43
N ALA A 82 -1.84 -45.31 46.85
CA ALA A 82 -1.74 -44.04 46.12
C ALA A 82 -1.43 -42.85 47.04
N HIS A 83 -0.17 -42.41 47.07
CA HIS A 83 0.20 -41.09 47.59
C HIS A 83 -0.13 -40.02 46.55
N VAL A 84 -0.84 -38.98 46.99
CA VAL A 84 -1.17 -37.80 46.17
C VAL A 84 0.11 -37.02 45.90
N LEU A 85 0.80 -37.34 44.80
CA LEU A 85 1.78 -36.42 44.22
C LEU A 85 0.98 -35.30 43.54
N LYS A 86 0.61 -34.28 44.32
CA LYS A 86 0.22 -32.97 43.78
C LYS A 86 1.45 -32.43 43.07
N PHE A 87 1.57 -32.72 41.79
CA PHE A 87 2.45 -31.94 40.92
C PHE A 87 1.86 -30.53 40.94
N GLU A 88 2.59 -29.59 41.56
CA GLU A 88 2.38 -28.18 41.26
C GLU A 88 2.50 -28.07 39.75
N GLU A 89 1.38 -27.73 39.10
CA GLU A 89 1.41 -27.27 37.72
C GLU A 89 2.36 -26.08 37.69
N THR A 90 3.63 -26.32 37.36
CA THR A 90 4.52 -25.26 36.95
C THR A 90 3.88 -24.74 35.68
N HIS A 91 3.05 -23.72 35.82
CA HIS A 91 2.60 -22.86 34.73
C HIS A 91 3.85 -22.64 33.89
N SER A 92 3.90 -23.25 32.70
CA SER A 92 4.93 -22.89 31.73
C SER A 92 4.82 -21.37 31.62
N PRO A 93 5.90 -20.59 31.82
CA PRO A 93 5.82 -19.15 31.64
C PRO A 93 5.21 -18.94 30.27
N GLY A 94 4.00 -18.37 30.27
CA GLY A 94 3.14 -18.34 29.10
C GLY A 94 3.97 -17.84 27.93
N LYS A 95 3.91 -18.60 26.83
CA LYS A 95 4.44 -18.20 25.51
C LYS A 95 4.36 -16.69 25.43
N GLU A 96 5.53 -16.06 25.39
CA GLU A 96 5.67 -14.62 25.24
C GLU A 96 4.64 -14.17 24.22
N LYS A 97 3.74 -13.26 24.65
CA LYS A 97 2.82 -12.57 23.75
C LYS A 97 3.63 -12.21 22.50
N PRO A 98 3.19 -12.56 21.29
CA PRO A 98 3.94 -12.17 20.10
C PRO A 98 4.08 -10.66 20.19
N LYS A 99 5.33 -10.23 20.36
CA LYS A 99 5.72 -8.84 20.47
C LYS A 99 5.19 -8.22 19.19
N VAL A 100 4.08 -7.50 19.29
CA VAL A 100 3.45 -6.81 18.18
C VAL A 100 4.51 -5.82 17.73
N ILE A 101 5.28 -6.19 16.71
CA ILE A 101 6.25 -5.30 16.09
C ILE A 101 5.38 -4.19 15.52
N PRO A 102 5.48 -2.93 16.00
CA PRO A 102 4.72 -1.86 15.39
C PRO A 102 5.25 -1.69 13.97
N THR A 103 4.45 -2.13 12.99
CA THR A 103 4.63 -1.93 11.56
C THR A 103 4.52 -0.45 11.15
N ASN A 104 4.39 0.46 12.11
CA ASN A 104 4.15 1.89 11.91
C ASN A 104 5.43 2.74 11.83
N LEU A 105 6.62 2.15 11.76
CA LEU A 105 7.88 2.91 11.60
C LEU A 105 8.71 2.51 10.37
N ARG A 106 8.17 1.70 9.46
CA ARG A 106 8.86 1.33 8.20
C ARG A 106 8.28 1.98 6.95
N THR A 107 7.52 3.06 7.10
CA THR A 107 6.94 3.84 5.99
C THR A 107 7.40 5.30 5.97
N ALA A 108 8.52 5.61 6.62
CA ALA A 108 9.18 6.90 6.50
C ALA A 108 10.60 6.72 5.95
N GLY A 109 10.70 6.68 4.61
CA GLY A 109 11.89 7.09 3.89
C GLY A 109 12.96 6.02 3.64
N LEU A 110 13.20 5.75 2.36
CA LEU A 110 14.54 5.44 1.82
C LEU A 110 15.13 4.03 2.05
N SER A 111 14.33 2.96 2.09
CA SER A 111 14.91 1.61 1.91
C SER A 111 13.98 0.70 1.12
N GLY A 112 14.16 0.66 -0.20
CA GLY A 112 13.43 -0.26 -1.05
C GLY A 112 13.35 0.26 -2.46
N GLU A 113 14.29 -0.20 -3.28
CA GLU A 113 14.26 -0.19 -4.74
C GLU A 113 14.02 1.17 -5.41
N TRP A 114 15.03 1.65 -6.14
CA TRP A 114 14.88 2.70 -7.16
C TRP A 114 14.06 2.15 -8.34
N LYS A 115 12.81 1.79 -8.06
CA LYS A 115 11.87 1.24 -9.01
C LYS A 115 10.93 2.35 -9.39
N GLU A 116 11.30 2.96 -10.51
CA GLU A 116 10.60 4.01 -11.24
C GLU A 116 10.79 5.42 -10.63
N PRO A 117 11.18 6.42 -11.44
CA PRO A 117 11.21 7.79 -10.96
C PRO A 117 9.81 8.12 -10.45
N PRO A 118 9.68 8.67 -9.23
CA PRO A 118 8.38 8.91 -8.63
C PRO A 118 7.53 9.70 -9.61
N LEU A 119 6.42 9.11 -10.05
CA LEU A 119 5.51 9.67 -11.06
C LEU A 119 5.11 11.11 -10.73
N PHE A 120 5.13 11.46 -9.44
CA PHE A 120 4.99 12.81 -8.92
C PHE A 120 6.01 13.82 -9.49
N LEU A 121 7.30 13.47 -9.57
CA LEU A 121 8.35 14.34 -10.10
C LEU A 121 8.17 14.58 -11.61
N LEU A 122 7.79 13.55 -12.36
CA LEU A 122 7.49 13.69 -13.78
C LEU A 122 6.25 14.57 -14.02
N ARG A 123 5.20 14.38 -13.21
CA ARG A 123 3.98 15.23 -13.22
C ARG A 123 4.32 16.69 -12.90
N PHE A 124 5.11 16.93 -11.86
CA PHE A 124 5.54 18.27 -11.45
C PHE A 124 6.38 18.96 -12.54
N PHE A 125 7.32 18.23 -13.14
CA PHE A 125 8.14 18.75 -14.23
C PHE A 125 7.30 19.06 -15.47
N PHE A 126 6.36 18.19 -15.83
CA PHE A 126 5.47 18.42 -16.97
C PHE A 126 4.59 19.67 -16.77
N ILE A 127 3.98 19.83 -15.59
CA ILE A 127 3.12 20.97 -15.28
C ILE A 127 3.92 22.28 -15.29
N SER A 128 5.07 22.30 -14.59
CA SER A 128 5.93 23.48 -14.55
C SER A 128 6.48 23.87 -15.92
N PHE A 129 6.90 22.88 -16.72
CA PHE A 129 7.36 23.09 -18.09
C PHE A 129 6.24 23.57 -19.02
N SER A 130 5.03 23.01 -18.91
CA SER A 130 3.87 23.43 -19.70
C SER A 130 3.49 24.88 -19.43
N VAL A 131 3.41 25.28 -18.16
CA VAL A 131 3.14 26.67 -17.76
C VAL A 131 4.23 27.61 -18.30
N PHE A 132 5.50 27.21 -18.18
CA PHE A 132 6.62 27.98 -18.73
C PHE A 132 6.53 28.15 -20.25
N LEU A 133 6.16 27.09 -20.97
CA LEU A 133 6.04 27.10 -22.42
C LEU A 133 4.90 28.01 -22.88
N VAL A 134 3.73 27.94 -22.24
CA VAL A 134 2.58 28.80 -22.54
C VAL A 134 2.91 30.28 -22.29
N LEU A 135 3.53 30.60 -21.15
CA LEU A 135 3.97 31.96 -20.84
C LEU A 135 5.05 32.44 -21.83
N GLY A 136 6.04 31.60 -22.13
CA GLY A 136 7.13 31.90 -23.05
C GLY A 136 6.63 32.22 -24.46
N VAL A 137 5.71 31.41 -24.99
CA VAL A 137 5.07 31.64 -26.30
C VAL A 137 4.26 32.95 -26.30
N TYR A 138 3.49 33.21 -25.23
CA TYR A 138 2.70 34.44 -25.10
C TYR A 138 3.59 35.70 -25.09
N PHE A 139 4.63 35.72 -24.25
CA PHE A 139 5.55 36.87 -24.17
C PHE A 139 6.36 37.06 -25.45
N LYS A 140 6.82 35.97 -26.10
CA LYS A 140 7.56 36.04 -27.36
C LYS A 140 6.71 36.61 -28.49
N LEU A 141 5.46 36.19 -28.62
CA LEU A 141 4.53 36.71 -29.63
C LEU A 141 4.12 38.17 -29.35
N LYS A 142 3.97 38.55 -28.08
CA LYS A 142 3.71 39.95 -27.70
C LYS A 142 4.90 40.86 -28.05
N ARG A 143 6.13 40.38 -27.88
CA ARG A 143 7.35 41.12 -28.24
C ARG A 143 7.57 41.23 -29.75
N LEU A 144 6.97 40.32 -30.53
CA LEU A 144 7.02 40.29 -32.00
C LEU A 144 5.91 41.11 -32.68
N GLN A 145 4.94 41.67 -31.94
CA GLN A 145 4.06 42.69 -32.55
C GLN A 145 4.93 43.90 -32.90
N PRO A 146 5.16 44.20 -34.18
CA PRO A 146 5.93 45.38 -34.54
C PRO A 146 5.18 46.59 -34.01
N MET A 147 5.93 47.54 -33.43
CA MET A 147 5.49 48.92 -33.28
C MET A 147 5.19 49.50 -34.66
N SER A 148 4.06 49.13 -35.28
CA SER A 148 3.66 49.59 -36.62
C SER A 148 2.96 50.94 -36.57
N ASN A 149 3.08 51.69 -35.47
CA ASN A 149 2.73 53.10 -35.44
C ASN A 149 4.00 53.92 -35.71
N HIS A 150 4.57 53.74 -36.90
CA HIS A 150 5.46 54.76 -37.45
C HIS A 150 4.55 55.92 -37.87
N LYS A 151 4.48 56.88 -36.96
CA LYS A 151 4.00 58.26 -37.10
C LYS A 151 4.02 58.68 -38.59
N ARG A 152 2.84 58.91 -39.19
CA ARG A 152 2.75 59.64 -40.46
C ARG A 152 3.43 61.00 -40.23
N LEU A 153 4.59 61.19 -40.83
CA LEU A 153 5.21 62.50 -40.99
C LEU A 153 4.59 63.12 -42.25
N ASN A 154 3.91 64.25 -42.02
CA ASN A 154 3.47 65.33 -42.92
C ASN A 154 3.22 64.98 -44.38
#